data_AF-A0A916U986-F1
#
_entry.id   AF-A0A916U986-F1
#
_cell.length_a   1.000
_cell.length_b   1.000
_cell.length_c   1.000
_cell.angle_alpha   90.00
_cell.angle_beta   90.00
_cell.angle_gamma   90.00
#
_symmetry.space_group_name_H-M   'P 1'
#
loop_
_entity.id
_entity.type
_entity.pdbx_description
1 polymer ?
#
loop_
_entity_poly.entity_id
_entity_poly.type
_entity_poly.pdbx_seq_one_letter_code
_entity_poly.pdbx_strand_id
1 'polypeptide(L)'
;MPLGVNIVVIALVLLVVVTAAAGVRTIPQGYAYTVERFGRYARTLGPGLGLILPYVERVGQRVSMMEQVLDVPSQEAITKDNAGVRIDAVAFYQVLDAARASYEVANLPLALLTLTMTNIRTVVGSMDLDQLLSHRDDINERLLRVMDAAASPWGVKVTRIEIKDIMPPPAIAEAMTRQMRAEREKRANVLEAEGLRQAAILRAEGEKQAQILAAEGRKEAAFRDAEARERQAQAEALATGVVSSAIAAGDPAAVNFLVAEKYVDAFRTLAASPNQRVVVVPYEMGGLVGTLGGVAEIARQVFGEGRDGAAGSAQARRPRSVPPTGA
;
A
#
# COMPACT_ATOMS: atom_id res chain seq x y z
N MET A 1 -26.11 95.06 -8.63
CA MET A 1 -26.47 93.70 -8.16
C MET A 1 -25.48 92.72 -8.81
N PRO A 2 -24.98 91.66 -8.17
CA PRO A 2 -24.87 91.39 -6.74
C PRO A 2 -23.60 90.57 -6.42
N LEU A 3 -22.41 91.19 -6.30
CA LEU A 3 -21.18 90.48 -5.88
C LEU A 3 -21.37 89.74 -4.55
N GLY A 4 -22.13 90.32 -3.62
CA GLY A 4 -22.50 89.68 -2.36
C GLY A 4 -23.38 88.43 -2.53
N VAL A 5 -24.34 88.43 -3.46
CA VAL A 5 -25.19 87.24 -3.71
C VAL A 5 -24.36 86.14 -4.37
N ASN A 6 -23.47 86.49 -5.30
CA ASN A 6 -22.58 85.52 -5.94
C ASN A 6 -21.65 84.86 -4.92
N ILE A 7 -21.08 85.63 -3.98
CA ILE A 7 -20.23 85.10 -2.90
C ILE A 7 -21.03 84.18 -1.96
N VAL A 8 -22.25 84.58 -1.59
CA VAL A 8 -23.13 83.75 -0.74
C VAL A 8 -23.53 82.45 -1.44
N VAL A 9 -23.85 82.50 -2.74
CA VAL A 9 -24.16 81.32 -3.54
C VAL A 9 -22.96 80.38 -3.65
N ILE A 10 -21.76 80.92 -3.91
CA ILE A 10 -20.52 80.13 -3.94
C ILE A 10 -20.24 79.49 -2.58
N ALA A 11 -20.40 80.22 -1.48
CA ALA A 11 -20.21 79.70 -0.13
C ALA A 11 -21.23 78.60 0.21
N LEU A 12 -22.49 78.76 -0.20
CA LEU A 12 -23.54 77.75 -0.02
C LEU A 12 -23.23 76.48 -0.82
N VAL A 13 -22.82 76.62 -2.08
CA VAL A 13 -22.43 75.48 -2.92
C VAL A 13 -21.24 74.76 -2.33
N LEU A 14 -20.22 75.50 -1.88
CA LEU A 14 -19.05 74.92 -1.20
C LEU A 14 -19.46 74.16 0.07
N LEU A 15 -20.34 74.74 0.89
CA LEU A 15 -20.86 74.12 2.10
C LEU A 15 -21.57 72.80 1.79
N VAL A 16 -22.42 72.78 0.75
CA VAL A 16 -23.13 71.57 0.31
C VAL A 16 -22.13 70.50 -0.16
N VAL A 17 -21.13 70.88 -0.96
CA VAL A 17 -20.10 69.95 -1.46
C VAL A 17 -19.27 69.38 -0.32
N VAL A 18 -18.82 70.20 0.63
CA VAL A 18 -18.06 69.75 1.81
C VAL A 18 -18.91 68.83 2.68
N THR A 19 -20.18 69.16 2.89
CA THR A 19 -21.12 68.33 3.66
C THR A 19 -21.33 66.98 2.98
N ALA A 20 -21.57 66.97 1.66
CA ALA A 20 -21.73 65.73 0.89
C ALA A 20 -20.46 64.87 0.93
N ALA A 21 -19.28 65.48 0.73
CA ALA A 21 -17.99 64.78 0.80
C ALA A 21 -17.71 64.20 2.19
N ALA A 22 -18.06 64.91 3.26
CA ALA A 22 -17.90 64.44 4.64
C ALA A 22 -18.82 63.24 4.96
N GLY A 23 -19.96 63.13 4.27
CA GLY A 23 -20.92 62.03 4.41
C GLY A 23 -20.53 60.75 3.69
N VAL A 24 -19.62 60.81 2.71
CA VAL A 24 -19.17 59.63 1.96
C VAL A 24 -18.06 58.91 2.74
N ARG A 25 -18.26 57.62 3.02
CA ARG A 25 -17.29 56.76 3.70
C ARG A 25 -17.11 55.46 2.92
N THR A 26 -15.87 55.10 2.65
CA THR A 26 -15.54 53.82 2.00
C THR A 26 -15.24 52.77 3.07
N ILE A 27 -15.98 51.66 3.06
CA ILE A 27 -15.78 50.52 3.96
C ILE A 27 -14.98 49.45 3.20
N PRO A 28 -13.82 49.01 3.73
CA PRO A 28 -13.04 47.92 3.14
C PRO A 28 -13.83 46.61 3.09
N GLN A 29 -13.48 45.74 2.15
CA GLN A 29 -14.00 44.37 2.12
C GLN A 29 -13.63 43.62 3.41
N GLY A 30 -14.55 42.79 3.90
CA GLY A 30 -14.37 42.04 5.15
C GLY A 30 -14.59 42.86 6.43
N TYR A 31 -14.94 44.14 6.34
CA TYR A 31 -15.29 44.98 7.48
C TYR A 31 -16.76 45.41 7.44
N ALA A 32 -17.33 45.63 8.62
CA ALA A 32 -18.63 46.24 8.79
C ALA A 32 -18.52 47.35 9.85
N TYR A 33 -19.02 48.54 9.53
CA TYR A 33 -18.95 49.71 10.40
C TYR A 33 -20.33 49.99 10.98
N THR A 34 -20.44 50.08 12.31
CA THR A 34 -21.69 50.49 12.94
C THR A 34 -21.84 52.00 12.83
N VAL A 35 -23.08 52.47 12.66
CA VAL A 35 -23.43 53.89 12.61
C VAL A 35 -24.30 54.22 13.80
N GLU A 36 -23.90 55.25 14.52
CA GLU A 36 -24.62 55.79 15.67
C GLU A 36 -25.21 57.15 15.33
N ARG A 37 -26.46 57.35 15.73
CA ARG A 37 -27.14 58.64 15.66
C ARG A 37 -27.32 59.15 17.09
N PHE A 38 -26.65 60.25 17.43
CA PHE A 38 -26.62 60.80 18.80
C PHE A 38 -26.32 59.74 19.89
N GLY A 39 -25.44 58.78 19.59
CA GLY A 39 -25.05 57.70 20.51
C GLY A 39 -25.98 56.48 20.53
N ARG A 40 -27.11 56.49 19.82
CA ARG A 40 -27.95 55.30 19.62
C ARG A 40 -27.55 54.58 18.33
N TYR A 41 -27.44 53.25 18.37
CA TYR A 41 -27.25 52.44 17.17
C TYR A 41 -28.39 52.70 16.16
N ALA A 42 -28.03 53.01 14.92
CA ALA A 42 -28.99 53.28 13.84
C ALA A 42 -28.97 52.19 12.76
N ARG A 43 -27.79 51.87 12.22
CA ARG A 43 -27.60 50.84 11.18
C ARG A 43 -26.15 50.40 11.09
N THR A 44 -25.91 49.31 10.35
CA THR A 44 -24.56 48.84 10.00
C THR A 44 -24.30 49.07 8.51
N LEU A 45 -23.12 49.61 8.18
CA LEU A 45 -22.65 49.78 6.82
C LEU A 45 -21.75 48.59 6.44
N GLY A 46 -22.16 47.87 5.40
CA GLY A 46 -21.34 46.80 4.81
C GLY A 46 -20.24 47.33 3.87
N PRO A 47 -19.47 46.43 3.25
CA PRO A 47 -18.40 46.80 2.33
C PRO A 47 -18.85 47.65 1.15
N GLY A 48 -18.01 48.60 0.74
CA GLY A 48 -18.28 49.50 -0.39
C GLY A 48 -18.53 50.94 0.04
N LEU A 49 -19.31 51.67 -0.76
CA LEU A 49 -19.61 53.08 -0.50
C LEU A 49 -20.75 53.20 0.52
N GLY A 50 -20.40 53.63 1.73
CA GLY A 50 -21.35 53.99 2.77
C GLY A 50 -21.63 55.49 2.80
N LEU A 51 -22.88 55.84 3.05
CA LEU A 51 -23.31 57.22 3.27
C LEU A 51 -23.73 57.39 4.73
N ILE A 52 -23.19 58.41 5.37
CA ILE A 52 -23.60 58.87 6.71
C ILE A 52 -24.07 60.31 6.61
N LEU A 53 -25.07 60.68 7.41
CA LEU A 53 -25.44 62.08 7.54
C LEU A 53 -24.39 62.78 8.42
N PRO A 54 -23.54 63.66 7.86
CA PRO A 54 -22.55 64.37 8.66
C PRO A 54 -23.26 65.17 9.78
N TYR A 55 -22.55 65.39 10.88
CA TYR A 55 -23.03 66.09 12.09
C TYR A 55 -24.05 65.33 12.95
N VAL A 56 -24.94 64.53 12.36
CA VAL A 56 -25.99 63.77 13.06
C VAL A 56 -25.57 62.32 13.32
N GLU A 57 -24.91 61.71 12.34
CA GLU A 57 -24.46 60.33 12.38
C GLU A 57 -22.94 60.26 12.48
N ARG A 58 -22.44 59.34 13.31
CA ARG A 58 -21.03 59.03 13.44
C ARG A 58 -20.79 57.55 13.21
N VAL A 59 -19.62 57.22 12.67
CA VAL A 59 -19.14 55.83 12.66
C VAL A 59 -18.78 55.45 14.08
N GLY A 60 -19.42 54.41 14.60
CA GLY A 60 -19.15 53.82 15.90
C GLY A 60 -17.98 52.83 15.80
N GLN A 61 -18.27 51.55 15.94
CA GLN A 61 -17.29 50.47 15.92
C GLN A 61 -16.99 50.00 14.50
N ARG A 62 -15.73 49.61 14.29
CA ARG A 62 -15.23 49.03 13.04
C ARG A 62 -14.93 47.56 13.31
N VAL A 63 -15.80 46.68 12.84
CA VAL A 63 -15.69 45.26 13.16
C VAL A 63 -15.21 44.50 11.94
N SER A 64 -14.22 43.64 12.14
CA SER A 64 -13.80 42.68 11.14
C SER A 64 -14.79 41.51 11.13
N MET A 65 -15.35 41.25 9.95
CA MET A 65 -16.24 40.12 9.69
C MET A 65 -15.47 38.88 9.25
N MET A 66 -14.14 38.96 9.15
CA MET A 66 -13.28 37.83 8.81
C MET A 66 -13.12 36.89 10.01
N GLU A 67 -12.76 35.63 9.73
CA GLU A 67 -12.38 34.68 10.79
C GLU A 67 -11.15 35.19 11.53
N GLN A 68 -11.21 35.12 12.85
CA GLN A 68 -10.18 35.60 13.77
C GLN A 68 -9.77 34.48 14.71
N VAL A 69 -8.50 34.52 15.12
CA VAL A 69 -7.90 33.57 16.03
C VAL A 69 -7.84 34.18 17.43
N LEU A 70 -8.26 33.40 18.41
CA LEU A 70 -8.16 33.72 19.83
C LEU A 70 -7.30 32.66 20.52
N ASP A 71 -6.09 33.05 20.91
CA ASP A 71 -5.19 32.20 21.67
C ASP A 71 -5.64 32.13 23.14
N VAL A 72 -5.86 30.91 23.62
CA VAL A 72 -6.25 30.67 25.02
C VAL A 72 -4.99 30.31 25.82
N PRO A 73 -4.65 31.10 26.85
CA PRO A 73 -3.46 30.82 27.66
C PRO A 73 -3.62 29.51 28.42
N SER A 74 -2.49 28.84 28.65
CA SER A 74 -2.41 27.60 29.45
C SER A 74 -3.19 27.72 30.76
N GLN A 75 -4.13 26.80 30.97
CA GLN A 75 -4.93 26.67 32.18
C GLN A 75 -4.52 25.42 32.95
N GLU A 76 -4.46 25.53 34.27
CA GLU A 76 -4.34 24.37 35.15
C GLU A 76 -5.75 23.91 35.58
N ALA A 77 -6.01 22.62 35.37
CA ALA A 77 -7.28 21.98 35.70
C ALA A 77 -7.02 20.58 36.25
N ILE A 78 -7.95 20.09 37.08
CA ILE A 78 -7.88 18.75 37.66
C ILE A 78 -8.90 17.89 36.91
N THR A 79 -8.45 16.73 36.44
CA THR A 79 -9.28 15.73 35.77
C THR A 79 -10.17 14.98 36.78
N LYS A 80 -11.13 14.20 36.28
CA LYS A 80 -12.03 13.40 37.11
C LYS A 80 -11.30 12.36 37.97
N ASP A 81 -10.18 11.83 37.48
CA ASP A 81 -9.28 10.90 38.18
C ASP A 81 -8.21 11.60 39.03
N ASN A 82 -8.42 12.88 39.35
CA ASN A 82 -7.58 13.68 40.25
C ASN A 82 -6.13 13.88 39.76
N ALA A 83 -5.92 13.94 38.44
CA ALA A 83 -4.65 14.34 37.85
C ALA A 83 -4.68 15.84 37.53
N GLY A 84 -3.67 16.59 37.96
CA GLY A 84 -3.51 18.00 37.59
C GLY A 84 -2.91 18.11 36.18
N VAL A 85 -3.61 18.68 35.23
CA VAL A 85 -3.14 18.86 33.84
C VAL A 85 -3.08 20.33 33.48
N ARG A 86 -2.12 20.68 32.62
CA ARG A 86 -2.05 22.00 31.98
C ARG A 86 -2.50 21.89 30.53
N ILE A 87 -3.44 22.74 30.12
CA ILE A 87 -4.07 22.68 28.81
C ILE A 87 -4.07 24.06 28.17
N ASP A 88 -3.61 24.16 26.93
CA ASP A 88 -3.79 25.32 26.08
C ASP A 88 -4.63 24.98 24.83
N ALA A 89 -5.25 26.00 24.27
CA ALA A 89 -6.17 25.84 23.14
C ALA A 89 -6.19 27.10 22.28
N VAL A 90 -6.74 26.96 21.08
CA VAL A 90 -6.98 28.06 20.16
C VAL A 90 -8.43 28.00 19.70
N ALA A 91 -9.12 29.13 19.76
CA ALA A 91 -10.49 29.25 19.30
C ALA A 91 -10.54 30.14 18.05
N PHE A 92 -11.28 29.70 17.04
CA PHE A 92 -11.52 30.47 15.83
C PHE A 92 -12.97 30.93 15.84
N TYR A 93 -13.18 32.22 15.58
CA TYR A 93 -14.50 32.81 15.59
C TYR A 93 -14.65 33.82 14.47
N GLN A 94 -15.90 34.00 14.04
CA GLN A 94 -16.27 34.97 13.02
C GLN A 94 -17.46 35.80 13.53
N VAL A 95 -17.37 37.12 13.36
CA VAL A 95 -18.50 38.00 13.61
C VAL A 95 -19.49 37.89 12.46
N LEU A 96 -20.75 37.58 12.76
CA LEU A 96 -21.85 37.54 11.80
C LEU A 96 -22.72 38.81 11.87
N ASP A 97 -22.86 39.40 13.06
CA ASP A 97 -23.59 40.64 13.28
C ASP A 97 -22.71 41.65 14.01
N ALA A 98 -22.25 42.68 13.28
CA ALA A 98 -21.39 43.72 13.81
C ALA A 98 -22.08 44.58 14.88
N ALA A 99 -23.40 44.74 14.83
CA ALA A 99 -24.13 45.52 15.82
C ALA A 99 -24.16 44.78 17.16
N ARG A 100 -24.58 43.50 17.13
CA ARG A 100 -24.59 42.67 18.35
C ARG A 100 -23.20 42.52 18.95
N ALA A 101 -22.19 42.25 18.12
CA ALA A 101 -20.82 42.08 18.59
C ALA A 101 -20.22 43.35 19.21
N SER A 102 -20.70 44.53 18.80
CA SER A 102 -20.21 45.82 19.29
C SER A 102 -20.92 46.32 20.55
N TYR A 103 -22.20 45.96 20.74
CA TYR A 103 -23.05 46.59 21.75
C TYR A 103 -23.64 45.61 22.78
N GLU A 104 -23.71 44.31 22.49
CA GLU A 104 -24.18 43.30 23.47
C GLU A 104 -23.06 42.86 24.43
N VAL A 105 -21.79 43.09 24.06
CA VAL A 105 -20.63 42.77 24.88
C VAL A 105 -19.57 43.86 24.77
N ALA A 106 -19.04 44.32 25.91
CA ALA A 106 -18.08 45.43 25.94
C ALA A 106 -16.70 45.07 25.38
N ASN A 107 -16.22 43.85 25.66
CA ASN A 107 -14.95 43.34 25.15
C ASN A 107 -15.14 41.88 24.70
N LEU A 108 -15.49 41.71 23.43
CA LEU A 108 -15.78 40.41 22.85
C LEU A 108 -14.60 39.43 22.97
N PRO A 109 -13.34 39.76 22.60
CA PRO A 109 -12.22 38.83 22.76
C PRO A 109 -12.02 38.37 24.19
N LEU A 110 -12.12 39.28 25.17
CA LEU A 110 -11.97 38.92 26.59
C LEU A 110 -13.13 38.04 27.08
N ALA A 111 -14.36 38.35 26.68
CA ALA A 111 -15.52 37.56 27.07
C ALA A 111 -15.46 36.14 26.51
N LEU A 112 -15.11 36.00 25.22
CA LEU A 112 -14.86 34.70 24.59
C LEU A 112 -13.73 33.95 25.32
N LEU A 113 -12.61 34.63 25.63
CA LEU A 113 -11.49 34.03 26.34
C LEU A 113 -11.91 33.46 27.70
N THR A 114 -12.64 34.24 28.49
CA THR A 114 -13.15 33.81 29.81
C THR A 114 -14.14 32.64 29.69
N LEU A 115 -15.01 32.66 28.68
CA LEU A 115 -15.90 31.54 28.41
C LEU A 115 -15.11 30.28 28.05
N THR A 116 -14.10 30.38 27.18
CA THR A 116 -13.27 29.23 26.79
C THR A 116 -12.54 28.65 28.01
N MET A 117 -11.89 29.50 28.82
CA MET A 117 -11.17 29.06 30.01
C MET A 117 -12.07 28.32 31.00
N THR A 118 -13.29 28.83 31.23
CA THR A 118 -14.27 28.20 32.14
C THR A 118 -14.79 26.86 31.59
N ASN A 119 -15.05 26.79 30.29
CA ASN A 119 -15.55 25.57 29.65
C ASN A 119 -14.47 24.49 29.55
N ILE A 120 -13.21 24.85 29.25
CA ILE A 120 -12.08 23.92 29.29
C ILE A 120 -12.02 23.27 30.68
N ARG A 121 -12.04 24.07 31.75
CA ARG A 121 -12.02 23.53 33.12
C ARG A 121 -13.18 22.58 33.40
N THR A 122 -14.38 22.89 32.89
CA THR A 122 -15.58 22.06 33.09
C THR A 122 -15.51 20.73 32.33
N VAL A 123 -15.06 20.76 31.06
CA VAL A 123 -14.93 19.54 30.25
C VAL A 123 -13.83 18.64 30.83
N VAL A 124 -12.68 19.22 31.16
CA VAL A 124 -11.54 18.52 31.75
C VAL A 124 -11.89 17.87 33.08
N GLY A 125 -12.59 18.58 33.96
CA GLY A 125 -13.06 18.02 35.24
C GLY A 125 -14.07 16.89 35.12
N SER A 126 -14.69 16.71 33.95
CA SER A 126 -15.66 15.64 33.69
C SER A 126 -15.06 14.39 33.03
N MET A 127 -13.79 14.44 32.62
CA MET A 127 -13.10 13.38 31.88
C MET A 127 -11.88 12.89 32.65
N ASP A 128 -11.52 11.62 32.45
CA ASP A 128 -10.30 11.04 33.01
C ASP A 128 -9.08 11.41 32.14
N LEU A 129 -7.87 11.37 32.70
CA LEU A 129 -6.65 11.78 31.99
C LEU A 129 -6.44 11.02 30.67
N ASP A 130 -6.68 9.71 30.65
CA ASP A 130 -6.52 8.89 29.45
C ASP A 130 -7.50 9.29 28.34
N GLN A 131 -8.76 9.60 28.70
CA GLN A 131 -9.77 10.07 27.76
C GLN A 131 -9.37 11.42 27.16
N LEU A 132 -8.80 12.32 27.97
CA LEU A 132 -8.33 13.62 27.49
C LEU A 132 -7.21 13.49 26.45
N LEU A 133 -6.32 12.51 26.63
CA LEU A 133 -5.20 12.27 25.72
C LEU A 133 -5.62 11.53 24.43
N SER A 134 -6.61 10.65 24.52
CA SER A 134 -7.03 9.77 23.43
C SER A 134 -8.21 10.31 22.59
N HIS A 135 -9.12 11.08 23.19
CA HIS A 135 -10.38 11.54 22.57
C HIS A 135 -10.41 13.06 22.38
N ARG A 136 -9.40 13.60 21.68
CA ARG A 136 -9.30 15.06 21.46
C ARG A 136 -10.48 15.62 20.65
N ASP A 137 -11.00 14.85 19.70
CA ASP A 137 -12.10 15.28 18.84
C ASP A 137 -13.41 15.49 19.63
N ASP A 138 -13.71 14.60 20.57
CA ASP A 138 -14.89 14.69 21.44
C ASP A 138 -14.85 15.96 22.30
N ILE A 139 -13.65 16.34 22.77
CA ILE A 139 -13.46 17.56 23.55
C ILE A 139 -13.68 18.79 22.67
N ASN A 140 -13.10 18.81 21.47
CA ASN A 140 -13.25 19.91 20.52
C ASN A 140 -14.72 20.13 20.15
N GLU A 141 -15.47 19.05 19.87
CA GLU A 141 -16.89 19.14 19.55
C GLU A 141 -17.72 19.65 20.73
N ARG A 142 -17.46 19.14 21.94
CA ARG A 142 -18.19 19.55 23.14
C ARG A 142 -17.92 21.00 23.50
N LEU A 143 -16.67 21.45 23.43
CA LEU A 143 -16.30 22.84 23.62
C LEU A 143 -16.96 23.74 22.57
N LEU A 144 -16.93 23.33 21.30
CA LEU A 144 -17.53 24.09 20.20
C LEU A 144 -19.02 24.29 20.43
N ARG A 145 -19.74 23.22 20.80
CA ARG A 145 -21.19 23.26 21.03
C ARG A 145 -21.57 24.23 22.15
N VAL A 146 -20.85 24.19 23.27
CA VAL A 146 -21.15 25.05 24.43
C VAL A 146 -20.76 26.50 24.15
N MET A 147 -19.61 26.71 23.51
CA MET A 147 -19.14 28.06 23.17
C MET A 147 -19.98 28.74 22.09
N ASP A 148 -20.37 28.02 21.03
CA ASP A 148 -21.19 28.60 19.95
C ASP A 148 -22.58 29.01 20.47
N ALA A 149 -23.20 28.17 21.31
CA ALA A 149 -24.46 28.51 21.97
C ALA A 149 -24.35 29.75 22.86
N ALA A 150 -23.23 29.91 23.59
CA ALA A 150 -22.99 31.07 24.45
C ALA A 150 -22.59 32.34 23.68
N ALA A 151 -21.92 32.22 22.53
CA ALA A 151 -21.46 33.34 21.71
C ALA A 151 -22.53 33.86 20.72
N SER A 152 -23.52 33.03 20.37
CA SER A 152 -24.60 33.38 19.44
C SER A 152 -25.36 34.67 19.80
N PRO A 153 -25.72 34.94 21.08
CA PRO A 153 -26.35 36.21 21.48
C PRO A 153 -25.51 37.44 21.15
N TRP A 154 -24.19 37.32 21.15
CA TRP A 154 -23.26 38.39 20.80
C TRP A 154 -23.07 38.55 19.29
N GLY A 155 -23.80 37.80 18.45
CA GLY A 155 -23.67 37.89 17.00
C GLY A 155 -22.37 37.28 16.46
N VAL A 156 -21.79 36.34 17.22
CA VAL A 156 -20.53 35.67 16.89
C VAL A 156 -20.79 34.19 16.69
N LYS A 157 -20.17 33.62 15.65
CA LYS A 157 -20.13 32.19 15.41
C LYS A 157 -18.75 31.66 15.73
N VAL A 158 -18.67 30.63 16.55
CA VAL A 158 -17.41 29.93 16.80
C VAL A 158 -17.28 28.87 15.70
N THR A 159 -16.21 28.92 14.92
CA THR A 159 -16.04 28.04 13.76
C THR A 159 -15.32 26.76 14.14
N ARG A 160 -14.29 26.85 14.98
CA ARG A 160 -13.62 25.69 15.57
C ARG A 160 -12.98 26.04 16.92
N ILE A 161 -12.70 24.99 17.69
CA ILE A 161 -11.81 25.05 18.84
C ILE A 161 -10.85 23.87 18.71
N GLU A 162 -9.56 24.14 18.85
CA GLU A 162 -8.51 23.13 18.80
C GLU A 162 -7.72 23.16 20.10
N ILE A 163 -7.68 22.03 20.81
CA ILE A 163 -6.72 21.84 21.89
C ILE A 163 -5.32 21.73 21.29
N LYS A 164 -4.41 22.56 21.78
CA LYS A 164 -3.04 22.58 21.32
C LYS A 164 -2.24 21.49 22.05
N ASP A 165 -2.02 21.65 23.35
CA ASP A 165 -1.29 20.69 24.18
C ASP A 165 -2.04 20.35 25.48
N ILE A 166 -1.86 19.10 25.92
CA ILE A 166 -2.31 18.61 27.22
C ILE A 166 -1.06 18.06 27.92
N MET A 167 -0.61 18.77 28.95
CA MET A 167 0.60 18.45 29.69
C MET A 167 0.23 17.89 31.08
N PRO A 168 0.33 16.57 31.29
CA PRO A 168 0.24 15.99 32.62
C PRO A 168 1.51 16.29 33.46
N PRO A 169 1.47 16.09 34.78
CA PRO A 169 2.63 16.24 35.63
C PRO A 169 3.69 15.19 35.25
N PRO A 170 4.99 15.52 35.35
CA PRO A 170 6.07 14.65 34.90
C PRO A 170 6.03 13.26 35.57
N ALA A 171 5.69 13.19 36.86
CA ALA A 171 5.57 11.93 37.59
C ALA A 171 4.52 10.97 36.99
N ILE A 172 3.37 11.49 36.56
CA ILE A 172 2.29 10.70 35.94
C ILE A 172 2.68 10.35 34.50
N ALA A 173 3.21 11.31 33.74
CA ALA A 173 3.67 11.09 32.37
C ALA A 173 4.71 9.96 32.27
N GLU A 174 5.68 9.94 33.20
CA GLU A 174 6.71 8.90 33.29
C GLU A 174 6.11 7.53 33.66
N ALA A 175 5.19 7.50 34.63
CA ALA A 175 4.49 6.29 35.03
C ALA A 175 3.68 5.69 33.87
N MET A 176 2.91 6.52 33.16
CA MET A 176 2.16 6.11 31.97
C MET A 176 3.07 5.63 30.85
N THR A 177 4.18 6.33 30.58
CA THR A 177 5.16 5.92 29.56
C THR A 177 5.76 4.56 29.90
N ARG A 178 6.10 4.31 31.17
CA ARG A 178 6.59 3.02 31.65
C ARG A 178 5.54 1.92 31.50
N GLN A 179 4.29 2.19 31.87
CA GLN A 179 3.17 1.26 31.75
C GLN A 179 2.86 0.92 30.29
N MET A 180 2.73 1.93 29.42
CA MET A 180 2.48 1.74 27.99
C MET A 180 3.59 0.95 27.32
N ARG A 181 4.86 1.20 27.70
CA ARG A 181 5.99 0.43 27.18
C ARG A 181 5.89 -1.03 27.60
N ALA A 182 5.65 -1.30 28.88
CA ALA A 182 5.49 -2.67 29.38
C ALA A 182 4.30 -3.39 28.70
N GLU A 183 3.19 -2.70 28.46
CA GLU A 183 2.03 -3.27 27.77
C GLU A 183 2.30 -3.52 26.29
N ARG A 184 2.99 -2.61 25.60
CA ARG A 184 3.43 -2.81 24.21
C ARG A 184 4.42 -3.96 24.08
N GLU A 185 5.39 -4.06 24.99
CA GLU A 185 6.34 -5.18 25.05
C GLU A 185 5.62 -6.50 25.31
N LYS A 186 4.66 -6.54 26.24
CA LYS A 186 3.83 -7.72 26.48
C LYS A 186 3.05 -8.11 25.22
N ARG A 187 2.39 -7.16 24.55
CA ARG A 187 1.63 -7.42 23.32
C ARG A 187 2.55 -7.91 22.18
N ALA A 188 3.73 -7.32 22.04
CA ALA A 188 4.72 -7.74 21.06
C ALA A 188 5.18 -9.19 21.31
N ASN A 189 5.50 -9.54 22.56
CA ASN A 189 5.92 -10.90 22.93
C ASN A 189 4.81 -11.94 22.69
N VAL A 190 3.56 -11.60 22.99
CA VAL A 190 2.41 -12.48 22.73
C VAL A 190 2.24 -12.69 21.22
N LEU A 191 2.29 -11.61 20.44
CA LEU A 191 2.15 -11.68 18.98
C LEU A 191 3.32 -12.46 18.33
N GLU A 192 4.54 -12.30 18.84
CA GLU A 192 5.70 -13.08 18.39
C GLU A 192 5.55 -14.56 18.72
N ALA A 193 5.12 -14.90 19.94
CA ALA A 193 4.87 -16.28 20.34
C ALA A 193 3.75 -16.93 19.51
N GLU A 194 2.67 -16.19 19.23
CA GLU A 194 1.59 -16.62 18.33
C GLU A 194 2.10 -16.81 16.90
N GLY A 195 2.93 -15.90 16.39
CA GLY A 195 3.57 -16.00 15.09
C GLY A 195 4.48 -17.22 14.97
N LEU A 196 5.31 -17.49 15.99
CA LEU A 196 6.19 -18.67 16.05
C LEU A 196 5.39 -19.97 16.09
N ARG A 197 4.32 -20.01 16.90
CA ARG A 197 3.41 -21.17 16.96
C ARG A 197 2.75 -21.41 15.60
N GLN A 198 2.22 -20.35 14.97
CA GLN A 198 1.57 -20.47 13.67
C GLN A 198 2.55 -20.90 12.58
N ALA A 199 3.77 -20.36 12.58
CA ALA A 199 4.83 -20.76 11.66
C ALA A 199 5.25 -22.23 11.84
N ALA A 200 5.33 -22.72 13.08
CA ALA A 200 5.64 -24.12 13.36
C ALA A 200 4.54 -25.08 12.87
N ILE A 201 3.26 -24.71 13.07
CA ILE A 201 2.11 -25.48 12.56
C ILE A 201 2.16 -25.55 11.04
N LEU A 202 2.30 -24.40 10.36
CA LEU A 202 2.35 -24.35 8.90
C LEU A 202 3.53 -25.16 8.32
N ARG A 203 4.70 -25.14 8.98
CA ARG A 203 5.84 -26.00 8.57
C ARG A 203 5.53 -27.49 8.72
N ALA A 204 5.00 -27.91 9.86
CA ALA A 204 4.66 -29.31 10.10
C ALA A 204 3.58 -29.82 9.14
N GLU A 205 2.58 -28.99 8.84
CA GLU A 205 1.56 -29.29 7.82
C GLU A 205 2.18 -29.40 6.42
N GLY A 206 3.06 -28.46 6.06
CA GLY A 206 3.81 -28.49 4.80
C GLY A 206 4.68 -29.74 4.65
N GLU A 207 5.41 -30.14 5.70
CA GLU A 207 6.24 -31.35 5.72
C GLU A 207 5.39 -32.62 5.60
N LYS A 208 4.29 -32.72 6.36
CA LYS A 208 3.33 -33.83 6.26
C LYS A 208 2.79 -33.93 4.83
N GLN A 209 2.36 -32.82 4.25
CA GLN A 209 1.81 -32.79 2.90
C GLN A 209 2.88 -33.19 1.86
N ALA A 210 4.11 -32.69 2.01
CA ALA A 210 5.22 -33.07 1.15
C ALA A 210 5.56 -34.57 1.23
N GLN A 211 5.54 -35.17 2.43
CA GLN A 211 5.77 -36.60 2.59
C GLN A 211 4.66 -37.46 1.96
N ILE A 212 3.40 -37.05 2.09
CA ILE A 212 2.26 -37.71 1.45
C ILE A 212 2.42 -37.66 -0.07
N LEU A 213 2.64 -36.47 -0.63
CA LEU A 213 2.82 -36.29 -2.07
C LEU A 213 4.02 -37.09 -2.60
N ALA A 214 5.12 -37.16 -1.85
CA ALA A 214 6.28 -37.97 -2.22
C ALA A 214 6.02 -39.48 -2.15
N ALA A 215 5.20 -39.94 -1.20
CA ALA A 215 4.79 -41.34 -1.10
C ALA A 215 3.83 -41.72 -2.24
N GLU A 216 2.86 -40.86 -2.54
CA GLU A 216 1.95 -41.01 -3.68
C GLU A 216 2.70 -41.02 -5.00
N GLY A 217 3.62 -40.07 -5.21
CA GLY A 217 4.47 -40.02 -6.40
C GLY A 217 5.33 -41.28 -6.57
N ARG A 218 5.90 -41.83 -5.49
CA ARG A 218 6.64 -43.10 -5.54
C ARG A 218 5.74 -44.29 -5.88
N LYS A 219 4.53 -44.35 -5.31
CA LYS A 219 3.55 -45.40 -5.61
C LYS A 219 3.14 -45.35 -7.08
N GLU A 220 2.85 -44.17 -7.59
CA GLU A 220 2.43 -43.99 -8.97
C GLU A 220 3.57 -44.28 -9.95
N ALA A 221 4.79 -43.83 -9.66
CA ALA A 221 5.98 -44.19 -10.44
C ALA A 221 6.19 -45.73 -10.48
N ALA A 222 6.15 -46.40 -9.33
CA ALA A 222 6.30 -47.85 -9.25
C ALA A 222 5.20 -48.61 -10.01
N PHE A 223 3.97 -48.10 -9.97
CA PHE A 223 2.85 -48.68 -10.72
C PHE A 223 3.04 -48.52 -12.24
N ARG A 224 3.43 -47.33 -12.70
CA ARG A 224 3.74 -47.06 -14.11
C ARG A 224 4.91 -47.90 -14.62
N ASP A 225 5.94 -48.07 -13.81
CA ASP A 225 7.09 -48.93 -14.14
C ASP A 225 6.69 -50.42 -14.23
N ALA A 226 5.84 -50.90 -13.31
CA ALA A 226 5.32 -52.26 -13.34
C ALA A 226 4.44 -52.49 -14.58
N GLU A 227 3.53 -51.56 -14.89
CA GLU A 227 2.68 -51.61 -16.09
C GLU A 227 3.51 -51.57 -17.38
N ALA A 228 4.58 -50.76 -17.41
CA ALA A 228 5.50 -50.72 -18.53
C ALA A 228 6.22 -52.06 -18.73
N ARG A 229 6.69 -52.70 -17.64
CA ARG A 229 7.31 -54.04 -17.71
C ARG A 229 6.31 -55.11 -18.13
N GLU A 230 5.09 -55.07 -17.62
CA GLU A 230 4.05 -56.05 -18.01
C GLU A 230 3.70 -55.90 -19.49
N ARG A 231 3.51 -54.66 -19.97
CA ARG A 231 3.27 -54.37 -21.39
C ARG A 231 4.44 -54.80 -22.27
N GLN A 232 5.68 -54.59 -21.82
CA GLN A 232 6.87 -55.05 -22.53
C GLN A 232 6.96 -56.58 -22.57
N ALA A 233 6.71 -57.26 -21.44
CA ALA A 233 6.71 -58.73 -21.37
C ALA A 233 5.58 -59.33 -22.23
N GLN A 234 4.40 -58.73 -22.26
CA GLN A 234 3.30 -59.14 -23.15
C GLN A 234 3.67 -58.94 -24.62
N ALA A 235 4.30 -57.81 -24.97
CA ALA A 235 4.76 -57.56 -26.34
C ALA A 235 5.84 -58.58 -26.77
N GLU A 236 6.76 -58.92 -25.87
CA GLU A 236 7.81 -59.92 -26.11
C GLU A 236 7.24 -61.35 -26.19
N ALA A 237 6.25 -61.69 -25.35
CA ALA A 237 5.53 -62.95 -25.42
C ALA A 237 4.73 -63.08 -26.74
N LEU A 238 4.07 -62.00 -27.18
CA LEU A 238 3.38 -61.95 -28.47
C LEU A 238 4.37 -62.13 -29.63
N ALA A 239 5.47 -61.37 -29.64
CA ALA A 239 6.50 -61.48 -30.67
C ALA A 239 7.09 -62.90 -30.74
N THR A 240 7.40 -63.48 -29.58
CA THR A 240 7.87 -64.87 -29.46
C THR A 240 6.80 -65.85 -29.94
N GLY A 241 5.53 -65.61 -29.64
CA GLY A 241 4.40 -66.41 -30.11
C GLY A 241 4.24 -66.37 -31.64
N VAL A 242 4.37 -65.19 -32.26
CA VAL A 242 4.35 -65.05 -33.72
C VAL A 242 5.49 -65.84 -34.36
N VAL A 243 6.72 -65.68 -33.86
CA VAL A 243 7.89 -66.43 -34.36
C VAL A 243 7.71 -67.94 -34.14
N SER A 244 7.25 -68.36 -32.97
CA SER A 244 6.96 -69.77 -32.65
C SER A 244 5.91 -70.37 -33.58
N SER A 245 4.83 -69.62 -33.88
CA SER A 245 3.81 -70.07 -34.83
C SER A 245 4.32 -70.17 -36.27
N ALA A 246 5.24 -69.29 -36.69
CA ALA A 246 5.89 -69.37 -38.00
C ALA A 246 6.83 -70.57 -38.11
N ILE A 247 7.54 -70.91 -37.03
CA ILE A 247 8.36 -72.12 -36.92
C ILE A 247 7.49 -73.38 -37.00
N ALA A 248 6.36 -73.41 -36.29
CA ALA A 248 5.43 -74.54 -36.29
C ALA A 248 4.71 -74.76 -37.63
N ALA A 249 4.52 -73.68 -38.42
CA ALA A 249 4.00 -73.75 -39.79
C ALA A 249 5.01 -74.36 -40.81
N GLY A 250 6.22 -74.69 -40.37
CA GLY A 250 7.21 -75.43 -41.16
C GLY A 250 8.09 -74.55 -42.04
N ASP A 251 8.27 -73.26 -41.72
CA ASP A 251 9.19 -72.37 -42.43
C ASP A 251 10.63 -72.47 -41.86
N PRO A 252 11.58 -73.14 -42.55
CA PRO A 252 12.97 -73.22 -42.10
C PRO A 252 13.71 -71.87 -42.10
N ALA A 253 13.17 -70.82 -42.73
CA ALA A 253 13.75 -69.48 -42.68
C ALA A 253 13.60 -68.83 -41.29
N ALA A 254 12.51 -69.11 -40.57
CA ALA A 254 12.23 -68.52 -39.26
C ALA A 254 13.19 -69.03 -38.15
N VAL A 255 13.56 -70.32 -38.21
CA VAL A 255 14.52 -70.92 -37.26
C VAL A 255 15.93 -70.35 -37.46
N ASN A 256 16.36 -70.25 -38.73
CA ASN A 256 17.66 -69.67 -39.06
C ASN A 256 17.72 -68.18 -38.70
N PHE A 257 16.62 -67.43 -38.88
CA PHE A 257 16.52 -66.03 -38.49
C PHE A 257 16.63 -65.84 -36.96
N LEU A 258 15.94 -66.65 -36.16
CA LEU A 258 16.00 -66.57 -34.69
C LEU A 258 17.41 -66.89 -34.15
N VAL A 259 18.09 -67.89 -34.71
CA VAL A 259 19.48 -68.24 -34.34
C VAL A 259 20.43 -67.11 -34.71
N ALA A 260 20.28 -66.54 -35.91
CA ALA A 260 21.07 -65.39 -36.35
C ALA A 260 20.84 -64.15 -35.47
N GLU A 261 19.57 -63.85 -35.11
CA GLU A 261 19.21 -62.74 -34.22
C GLU A 261 19.86 -62.90 -32.84
N LYS A 262 19.72 -64.06 -32.18
CA LYS A 262 20.35 -64.33 -30.88
C LYS A 262 21.88 -64.30 -30.94
N TYR A 263 22.47 -64.73 -32.05
CA TYR A 263 23.92 -64.68 -32.26
C TYR A 263 24.42 -63.24 -32.42
N VAL A 264 23.69 -62.41 -33.17
CA VAL A 264 23.99 -60.97 -33.34
C VAL A 264 23.81 -60.20 -32.02
N ASP A 265 22.76 -60.50 -31.25
CA ASP A 265 22.53 -59.87 -29.95
C ASP A 265 23.59 -60.26 -28.91
N ALA A 266 24.03 -61.53 -28.91
CA ALA A 266 25.16 -61.99 -28.11
C ALA A 266 26.44 -61.24 -28.48
N PHE A 267 26.70 -61.05 -29.79
CA PHE A 267 27.82 -60.24 -30.27
C PHE A 267 27.71 -58.77 -29.87
N ARG A 268 26.51 -58.17 -29.90
CA ARG A 268 26.27 -56.79 -29.47
C ARG A 268 26.54 -56.61 -27.98
N THR A 269 26.09 -57.56 -27.16
CA THR A 269 26.31 -57.57 -25.70
C THR A 269 27.78 -57.75 -25.37
N LEU A 270 28.50 -58.56 -26.15
CA LEU A 270 29.93 -58.73 -26.08
C LEU A 270 30.64 -57.40 -26.43
N ALA A 271 30.32 -56.79 -27.57
CA ALA A 271 30.93 -55.56 -28.06
C ALA A 271 30.68 -54.31 -27.19
N ALA A 272 29.56 -54.24 -26.48
CA ALA A 272 29.22 -53.12 -25.59
C ALA A 272 29.86 -53.23 -24.19
N SER A 273 30.53 -54.36 -23.89
CA SER A 273 31.13 -54.59 -22.57
C SER A 273 32.46 -53.83 -22.42
N PRO A 274 32.68 -53.06 -21.32
CA PRO A 274 33.85 -52.18 -21.19
C PRO A 274 35.23 -52.87 -21.10
N ASN A 275 35.32 -54.22 -21.06
CA ASN A 275 36.53 -54.99 -20.73
C ASN A 275 36.99 -56.02 -21.80
N GLN A 276 36.89 -55.73 -23.10
CA GLN A 276 37.19 -56.73 -24.13
C GLN A 276 38.63 -56.66 -24.67
N ARG A 277 39.52 -57.54 -24.19
CA ARG A 277 40.86 -57.78 -24.79
C ARG A 277 40.97 -59.07 -25.61
N VAL A 278 39.96 -59.94 -25.56
CA VAL A 278 39.96 -61.22 -26.28
C VAL A 278 38.58 -61.42 -26.92
N VAL A 279 38.51 -61.28 -28.25
CA VAL A 279 37.34 -61.62 -29.05
C VAL A 279 37.55 -63.04 -29.57
N VAL A 280 36.81 -64.00 -29.03
CA VAL A 280 36.82 -65.38 -29.54
C VAL A 280 35.90 -65.43 -30.76
N VAL A 281 36.48 -65.38 -31.95
CA VAL A 281 35.75 -65.61 -33.19
C VAL A 281 35.66 -67.13 -33.41
N PRO A 282 34.46 -67.73 -33.38
CA PRO A 282 34.31 -69.17 -33.55
C PRO A 282 34.80 -69.62 -34.93
N TYR A 283 35.52 -70.74 -34.97
CA TYR A 283 36.23 -71.26 -36.14
C TYR A 283 35.33 -71.56 -37.36
N GLU A 284 34.01 -71.71 -37.17
CA GLU A 284 33.05 -71.88 -38.28
C GLU A 284 32.77 -70.60 -39.08
N MET A 285 33.25 -69.43 -38.61
CA MET A 285 33.35 -68.23 -39.45
C MET A 285 34.33 -68.41 -40.61
N GLY A 286 35.26 -69.37 -40.56
CA GLY A 286 36.12 -69.72 -41.70
C GLY A 286 35.32 -70.17 -42.93
N GLY A 287 34.19 -70.85 -42.72
CA GLY A 287 33.28 -71.28 -43.80
C GLY A 287 32.51 -70.11 -44.44
N LEU A 288 32.18 -69.08 -43.67
CA LEU A 288 31.49 -67.88 -44.16
C LEU A 288 32.45 -66.87 -44.82
N VAL A 289 33.71 -66.82 -44.39
CA VAL A 289 34.76 -66.02 -45.07
C VAL A 289 35.08 -66.60 -46.45
N GLY A 290 35.01 -67.92 -46.64
CA GLY A 290 35.13 -68.56 -47.96
C GLY A 290 34.02 -68.19 -48.94
N THR A 291 32.77 -68.04 -48.44
CA THR A 291 31.64 -67.58 -49.27
C THR A 291 31.75 -66.10 -49.64
N LEU A 292 32.33 -65.26 -48.78
CA LEU A 292 32.62 -63.86 -49.11
C LEU A 292 33.80 -63.73 -50.09
N GLY A 293 34.80 -64.62 -50.03
CA GLY A 293 35.90 -64.68 -51.02
C GLY A 293 35.42 -65.11 -52.41
N GLY A 294 34.53 -66.10 -52.51
CA GLY A 294 33.93 -66.52 -53.77
C GLY A 294 33.00 -65.47 -54.38
N VAL A 295 32.21 -64.78 -53.55
CA VAL A 295 31.38 -63.64 -54.00
C VAL A 295 32.24 -62.43 -54.34
N ALA A 296 33.39 -62.20 -53.69
CA ALA A 296 34.33 -61.14 -54.03
C ALA A 296 35.12 -61.42 -55.32
N GLU A 297 35.39 -62.68 -55.67
CA GLU A 297 36.01 -63.06 -56.94
C GLU A 297 35.01 -62.91 -58.09
N ILE A 298 33.75 -63.34 -57.90
CA ILE A 298 32.66 -63.10 -58.85
C ILE A 298 32.36 -61.60 -58.98
N ALA A 299 32.37 -60.85 -57.88
CA ALA A 299 32.22 -59.39 -57.92
C ALA A 299 33.43 -58.70 -58.56
N ARG A 300 34.67 -59.18 -58.41
CA ARG A 300 35.82 -58.65 -59.18
C ARG A 300 35.75 -59.01 -60.66
N GLN A 301 35.23 -60.19 -61.02
CA GLN A 301 35.01 -60.57 -62.41
C GLN A 301 33.87 -59.78 -63.07
N VAL A 302 32.88 -59.34 -62.29
CA VAL A 302 31.71 -58.58 -62.77
C VAL A 302 31.90 -57.06 -62.67
N PHE A 303 32.71 -56.57 -61.72
CA PHE A 303 32.90 -55.14 -61.44
C PHE A 303 34.36 -54.65 -61.56
N GLY A 304 35.30 -55.50 -62.00
CA GLY A 304 36.74 -55.20 -62.08
C GLY A 304 37.24 -54.54 -63.36
N GLU A 305 36.38 -54.16 -64.30
CA GLU A 305 36.73 -53.29 -65.42
C GLU A 305 35.96 -51.97 -65.32
N GLY A 306 36.44 -51.02 -64.50
CA GLY A 306 35.86 -49.68 -64.45
C GLY A 306 36.28 -48.76 -63.30
N ARG A 307 37.49 -48.21 -63.38
CA ARG A 307 37.91 -46.84 -62.96
C ARG A 307 37.51 -46.27 -61.58
N ASP A 308 38.54 -46.07 -60.77
CA ASP A 308 39.05 -44.78 -60.24
C ASP A 308 38.07 -43.60 -60.04
N GLY A 309 38.00 -43.07 -58.81
CA GLY A 309 37.69 -41.65 -58.59
C GLY A 309 37.12 -41.22 -57.23
N ALA A 310 37.97 -40.56 -56.43
CA ALA A 310 37.67 -39.37 -55.60
C ALA A 310 36.90 -39.46 -54.24
N ALA A 311 37.68 -39.27 -53.16
CA ALA A 311 37.64 -38.20 -52.13
C ALA A 311 36.34 -37.57 -51.56
N GLY A 312 36.34 -37.34 -50.23
CA GLY A 312 35.59 -36.25 -49.53
C GLY A 312 35.04 -36.63 -48.14
N SER A 313 35.74 -36.39 -47.02
CA SER A 313 35.57 -35.27 -46.06
C SER A 313 34.25 -35.20 -45.25
N ALA A 314 34.33 -35.30 -43.90
CA ALA A 314 33.50 -34.52 -42.98
C ALA A 314 34.05 -34.55 -41.53
N GLN A 315 34.20 -33.36 -40.95
CA GLN A 315 34.82 -33.05 -39.66
C GLN A 315 33.72 -32.54 -38.71
N ALA A 316 33.65 -33.04 -37.46
CA ALA A 316 32.66 -32.59 -36.47
C ALA A 316 33.31 -31.84 -35.29
N ARG A 317 32.73 -30.68 -34.96
CA ARG A 317 33.19 -29.64 -34.02
C ARG A 317 32.86 -29.94 -32.55
N ARG A 318 33.67 -29.34 -31.66
CA ARG A 318 33.62 -29.34 -30.17
C ARG A 318 32.36 -28.67 -29.56
N PRO A 319 32.03 -28.94 -28.27
CA PRO A 319 30.97 -28.23 -27.54
C PRO A 319 31.49 -26.97 -26.78
N ARG A 320 30.59 -26.02 -26.51
CA ARG A 320 30.81 -24.78 -25.74
C ARG A 320 30.38 -24.93 -24.27
N SER A 321 31.14 -24.31 -23.38
CA SER A 321 30.88 -24.09 -21.95
C SER A 321 30.02 -22.85 -21.68
N VAL A 322 29.36 -22.79 -20.52
CA VAL A 322 28.60 -21.63 -19.98
C VAL A 322 29.04 -21.40 -18.52
N PRO A 323 29.04 -20.15 -17.99
CA PRO A 323 29.87 -19.70 -16.87
C PRO A 323 29.13 -19.65 -15.51
N PRO A 324 29.84 -19.38 -14.38
CA PRO A 324 29.21 -19.29 -13.05
C PRO A 324 28.72 -17.87 -12.73
N THR A 325 27.55 -17.78 -12.11
CA THR A 325 26.96 -16.56 -11.55
C THR A 325 27.31 -16.42 -10.08
N GLY A 326 27.83 -15.27 -9.69
CA GLY A 326 27.86 -14.80 -8.30
C GLY A 326 26.72 -13.81 -8.05
N ALA A 327 26.11 -13.93 -6.88
CA ALA A 327 25.48 -12.89 -6.07
C ALA A 327 25.28 -13.45 -4.66
#